data_AF-A0A353FKN4-F1
#
_entry.id   AF-A0A353FKN4-F1
#
_cell.length_a   1.000
_cell.length_b   1.000
_cell.length_c   1.000
_cell.angle_alpha   90.00
_cell.angle_beta   90.00
_cell.angle_gamma   90.00
#
_symmetry.space_group_name_H-M   'P 1'
#
loop_
_entity.id
_entity.type
_entity.pdbx_description
1 polymer ?
#
loop_
_entity_poly.entity_id
_entity_poly.type
_entity_poly.pdbx_seq_one_letter_code
_entity_poly.pdbx_strand_id
1 'polypeptide(L)'
;MGSTTGGTDILLSIVGTLWRRENEAPVDLPIIFTVVVVVLAITTHEAAHAWVADLLGDPTARRLGRVTLNPIPHIDLFMTILLPAFLILSSAGVIFGGAKPVPVQLDLLRNPRRDWALVGAAGPVSNILQAIVWGALLSVLLHSGVWDDGSWGVGVLQIGVFANVLLAVFNFIPIPPLDGSRVVMYFLSPQALRTYMGLERWGIFIILGLFLWVPPFREILWAGIRWLSDLIYALVAMPELGRFF
;
A
#
# COMPACT_ATOMS: atom_id res chain seq x y z
N MET A 1 -1.33 31.18 -9.30
CA MET A 1 -1.00 29.93 -10.03
C MET A 1 -0.07 29.13 -9.13
N GLY A 2 -0.62 28.33 -8.22
CA GLY A 2 0.16 27.46 -7.32
C GLY A 2 0.29 26.09 -7.95
N SER A 3 1.50 25.64 -8.23
CA SER A 3 1.78 24.36 -8.85
C SER A 3 1.47 23.21 -7.89
N THR A 4 0.54 22.35 -8.27
CA THR A 4 0.19 21.10 -7.57
C THR A 4 1.25 20.01 -7.81
N THR A 5 2.53 20.30 -7.60
CA THR A 5 3.66 19.43 -8.00
C THR A 5 4.24 18.55 -6.89
N GLY A 6 3.82 18.70 -5.63
CA GLY A 6 4.47 18.02 -4.49
C GLY A 6 4.57 16.49 -4.61
N GLY A 7 3.53 15.79 -5.06
CA GLY A 7 3.51 14.32 -5.09
C GLY A 7 4.39 13.68 -6.17
N THR A 8 4.43 14.27 -7.37
CA THR A 8 5.32 13.84 -8.46
C THR A 8 6.76 14.21 -8.16
N ASP A 9 6.99 15.38 -7.54
CA ASP A 9 8.32 15.84 -7.17
C ASP A 9 8.95 14.92 -6.11
N ILE A 10 8.16 14.35 -5.18
CA ILE A 10 8.68 13.42 -4.17
C ILE A 10 9.05 12.07 -4.79
N LEU A 11 8.18 11.45 -5.59
CA LEU A 11 8.52 10.20 -6.30
C LEU A 11 9.74 10.38 -7.20
N LEU A 12 9.82 11.50 -7.93
CA LEU A 12 10.98 11.85 -8.75
C LEU A 12 12.20 12.22 -7.91
N SER A 13 12.04 12.74 -6.69
CA SER A 13 13.13 13.01 -5.77
C SER A 13 13.65 11.73 -5.10
N ILE A 14 12.79 10.78 -4.77
CA ILE A 14 13.16 9.49 -4.18
C ILE A 14 13.85 8.65 -5.25
N VAL A 15 13.21 8.50 -6.42
CA VAL A 15 13.81 7.84 -7.59
C VAL A 15 15.08 8.57 -8.01
N GLY A 16 15.06 9.90 -8.02
CA GLY A 16 16.23 10.73 -8.33
C GLY A 16 17.34 10.65 -7.28
N THR A 17 17.03 10.35 -6.01
CA THR A 17 18.00 10.13 -4.92
C THR A 17 18.59 8.73 -5.01
N LEU A 18 17.77 7.72 -5.30
CA LEU A 18 18.25 6.37 -5.62
C LEU A 18 19.21 6.42 -6.82
N TRP A 19 18.79 7.09 -7.90
CA TRP A 19 19.58 7.26 -9.13
C TRP A 19 20.86 8.08 -8.89
N ARG A 20 20.78 9.18 -8.12
CA ARG A 20 21.96 10.03 -7.86
C ARG A 20 22.97 9.38 -6.89
N ARG A 21 22.54 8.40 -6.10
CA ARG A 21 23.39 7.63 -5.18
C ARG A 21 23.91 6.31 -5.78
N GLU A 22 23.65 6.06 -7.08
CA GLU A 22 24.20 4.93 -7.86
C GLU A 22 25.73 4.95 -8.00
N ASN A 23 26.41 6.04 -7.63
CA ASN A 23 27.84 6.19 -7.87
C ASN A 23 28.76 5.31 -6.98
N GLU A 24 28.22 4.49 -6.06
CA GLU A 24 29.04 3.68 -5.13
C GLU A 24 28.64 2.19 -5.02
N ALA A 25 27.50 1.75 -5.58
CA ALA A 25 27.05 0.35 -5.56
C ALA A 25 26.77 -0.17 -6.99
N PRO A 26 26.94 -1.47 -7.29
CA PRO A 26 26.47 -2.02 -8.56
C PRO A 26 24.96 -1.79 -8.66
N VAL A 27 24.55 -1.07 -9.71
CA VAL A 27 23.23 -0.51 -10.01
C VAL A 27 22.06 -1.47 -9.74
N ASP A 28 22.30 -2.78 -9.77
CA ASP A 28 21.29 -3.81 -9.59
C ASP A 28 20.78 -3.96 -8.14
N LEU A 29 21.63 -3.77 -7.12
CA LEU A 29 21.26 -4.10 -5.73
C LEU A 29 20.13 -3.23 -5.16
N PRO A 30 20.19 -1.87 -5.23
CA PRO A 30 19.13 -1.03 -4.69
C PRO A 30 17.78 -1.28 -5.38
N ILE A 31 17.81 -1.54 -6.70
CA ILE A 31 16.61 -1.85 -7.48
C ILE A 31 16.01 -3.18 -7.04
N ILE A 32 16.82 -4.24 -6.94
CA ILE A 32 16.36 -5.56 -6.50
C ILE A 32 15.72 -5.48 -5.13
N PHE A 33 16.38 -4.83 -4.16
CA PHE A 33 15.84 -4.72 -2.81
C PHE A 33 14.59 -3.82 -2.75
N THR A 34 14.52 -2.78 -3.59
CA THR A 34 13.29 -1.96 -3.73
C THR A 34 12.11 -2.80 -4.23
N VAL A 35 12.33 -3.62 -5.25
CA VAL A 35 11.30 -4.55 -5.74
C VAL A 35 10.90 -5.52 -4.63
N VAL A 36 11.86 -6.06 -3.87
CA VAL A 36 11.57 -6.97 -2.75
C VAL A 36 10.69 -6.30 -1.69
N VAL A 37 11.00 -5.08 -1.23
CA VAL A 37 10.18 -4.42 -0.19
C VAL A 37 8.77 -4.09 -0.68
N VAL A 38 8.61 -3.71 -1.95
CA VAL A 38 7.29 -3.44 -2.54
C VAL A 38 6.48 -4.73 -2.71
N VAL A 39 7.11 -5.81 -3.18
CA VAL A 39 6.47 -7.12 -3.30
C VAL A 39 6.07 -7.64 -1.92
N LEU A 40 6.92 -7.50 -0.90
CA LEU A 40 6.57 -7.85 0.48
C LEU A 40 5.39 -7.04 1.01
N ALA A 41 5.32 -5.75 0.70
CA ALA A 41 4.21 -4.89 1.09
C ALA A 41 2.86 -5.41 0.56
N ILE A 42 2.81 -5.77 -0.73
CA ILE A 42 1.60 -6.27 -1.39
C ILE A 42 1.25 -7.69 -0.92
N THR A 43 2.23 -8.59 -0.86
CA THR A 43 1.99 -9.99 -0.52
C THR A 43 1.55 -10.19 0.91
N THR A 44 2.17 -9.47 1.84
CA THR A 44 1.79 -9.51 3.25
C THR A 44 0.40 -8.90 3.45
N HIS A 45 0.02 -7.89 2.67
CA HIS A 45 -1.33 -7.31 2.66
C HIS A 45 -2.38 -8.35 2.27
N GLU A 46 -2.21 -9.02 1.14
CA GLU A 46 -3.12 -10.09 0.69
C GLU A 46 -3.10 -11.31 1.65
N ALA A 47 -1.92 -11.68 2.16
CA ALA A 47 -1.80 -12.75 3.15
C ALA A 47 -2.53 -12.41 4.46
N ALA A 48 -2.54 -11.15 4.88
CA ALA A 48 -3.26 -10.70 6.06
C ALA A 48 -4.78 -10.83 5.88
N HIS A 49 -5.33 -10.46 4.71
CA HIS A 49 -6.74 -10.74 4.39
C HIS A 49 -7.05 -12.23 4.45
N ALA A 50 -6.23 -13.05 3.81
CA ALA A 50 -6.39 -14.50 3.78
C ALA A 50 -6.36 -15.11 5.19
N TRP A 51 -5.41 -14.67 6.00
CA TRP A 51 -5.21 -15.17 7.36
C TRP A 51 -6.36 -14.77 8.28
N VAL A 52 -6.79 -13.51 8.24
CA VAL A 52 -7.91 -13.04 9.08
C VAL A 52 -9.23 -13.69 8.66
N ALA A 53 -9.48 -13.88 7.35
CA ALA A 53 -10.67 -14.61 6.88
C ALA A 53 -10.69 -16.05 7.40
N ASP A 54 -9.54 -16.73 7.36
CA ASP A 54 -9.39 -18.10 7.86
C ASP A 54 -9.63 -18.20 9.37
N LEU A 55 -9.08 -17.27 10.15
CA LEU A 55 -9.31 -17.20 11.61
C LEU A 55 -10.80 -16.96 11.95
N LEU A 56 -11.51 -16.22 11.10
CA LEU A 56 -12.91 -15.86 11.29
C LEU A 56 -13.90 -16.90 10.73
N GLY A 57 -13.39 -17.98 10.13
CA GLY A 57 -14.17 -19.17 9.76
C GLY A 57 -14.20 -19.51 8.28
N ASP A 58 -13.67 -18.64 7.40
CA ASP A 58 -13.62 -18.90 5.96
C ASP A 58 -12.28 -19.54 5.53
N PRO A 59 -12.23 -20.87 5.28
CA PRO A 59 -10.97 -21.55 4.97
C PRO A 59 -10.61 -21.48 3.48
N THR A 60 -11.34 -20.71 2.68
CA THR A 60 -11.23 -20.71 1.21
C THR A 60 -9.84 -20.32 0.74
N ALA A 61 -9.31 -19.22 1.24
CA ALA A 61 -7.97 -18.77 0.91
C ALA A 61 -6.90 -19.80 1.30
N ARG A 62 -7.04 -20.44 2.48
CA ARG A 62 -6.14 -21.51 2.93
C ARG A 62 -6.18 -22.72 2.01
N ARG A 63 -7.37 -23.19 1.62
CA ARG A 63 -7.54 -24.31 0.68
C ARG A 63 -6.95 -24.02 -0.70
N LEU A 64 -6.90 -22.75 -1.10
CA LEU A 64 -6.28 -22.29 -2.34
C LEU A 64 -4.77 -21.99 -2.19
N GLY A 65 -4.18 -22.22 -1.02
CA GLY A 65 -2.76 -21.95 -0.78
C GLY A 65 -2.40 -20.46 -0.74
N ARG A 66 -3.36 -19.57 -0.45
CA ARG A 66 -3.19 -18.11 -0.44
C ARG A 66 -2.89 -17.49 0.92
N VAL A 67 -2.90 -18.29 1.99
CA VAL A 67 -2.38 -17.85 3.31
C VAL A 67 -0.85 -18.02 3.28
N THR A 68 -0.16 -17.15 2.54
CA THR A 68 1.29 -17.26 2.31
C THR A 68 1.91 -15.91 1.96
N LEU A 69 3.16 -15.71 2.37
CA LEU A 69 3.98 -14.57 1.96
C LEU A 69 4.68 -14.79 0.61
N ASN A 70 4.54 -15.98 0.00
CA ASN A 70 5.02 -16.22 -1.34
C ASN A 70 4.28 -15.28 -2.32
N PRO A 71 4.97 -14.48 -3.15
CA PRO A 71 4.32 -13.61 -4.12
C PRO A 71 3.58 -14.34 -5.24
N ILE A 72 4.04 -15.52 -5.62
CA ILE A 72 3.57 -16.21 -6.83
C ILE A 72 2.04 -16.40 -6.83
N PRO A 73 1.38 -16.86 -5.75
CA PRO A 73 -0.08 -17.05 -5.73
C PRO A 73 -0.92 -15.77 -5.77
N HIS A 74 -0.29 -14.61 -5.56
CA HIS A 74 -0.90 -13.28 -5.49
C HIS A 74 -0.70 -12.47 -6.78
N ILE A 75 0.11 -12.95 -7.73
CA ILE A 75 0.31 -12.27 -9.02
C ILE A 75 -0.94 -12.43 -9.89
N ASP A 76 -1.44 -11.31 -10.40
CA ASP A 76 -2.39 -11.28 -11.51
C ASP A 76 -1.68 -10.79 -12.77
N LEU A 77 -1.72 -11.56 -13.85
CA LEU A 77 -0.99 -11.21 -15.08
C LEU A 77 -1.42 -9.84 -15.62
N PHE A 78 -2.70 -9.50 -15.52
CA PHE A 78 -3.18 -8.22 -16.02
C PHE A 78 -2.85 -7.08 -15.05
N MET A 79 -3.27 -7.19 -13.80
CA MET A 79 -3.14 -6.11 -12.81
C MET A 79 -1.72 -5.93 -12.29
N THR A 80 -0.94 -6.99 -12.15
CA THR A 80 0.43 -6.94 -11.60
C THR A 80 1.48 -6.69 -12.69
N ILE A 81 1.24 -7.10 -13.94
CA ILE A 81 2.25 -7.06 -15.01
C ILE A 81 1.81 -6.17 -16.18
N LEU A 82 0.72 -6.52 -16.88
CA LEU A 82 0.35 -5.86 -18.13
C LEU A 82 -0.08 -4.40 -17.93
N LEU A 83 -0.86 -4.11 -16.89
CA LEU A 83 -1.37 -2.77 -16.61
C LEU A 83 -0.24 -1.80 -16.21
N PRO A 84 0.63 -2.12 -15.23
CA PRO A 84 1.82 -1.30 -14.96
C PRO A 84 2.71 -1.11 -16.19
N ALA A 85 2.98 -2.18 -16.97
CA ALA A 85 3.82 -2.10 -18.16
C ALA A 85 3.23 -1.16 -19.23
N PHE A 86 1.93 -1.26 -19.48
CA PHE A 86 1.23 -0.36 -20.40
C PHE A 86 1.28 1.10 -19.94
N LEU A 87 1.06 1.36 -18.65
CA LEU A 87 1.10 2.71 -18.08
C LEU A 87 2.49 3.35 -18.15
N ILE A 88 3.54 2.55 -17.93
CA ILE A 88 4.94 2.98 -18.11
C ILE A 88 5.20 3.30 -19.59
N LEU A 89 4.86 2.38 -20.50
CA LEU A 89 5.11 2.54 -21.94
C LEU A 89 4.30 3.68 -22.57
N SER A 90 3.10 3.95 -22.05
CA SER A 90 2.25 5.06 -22.52
C SER A 90 2.64 6.42 -21.95
N SER A 91 3.65 6.49 -21.08
CA SER A 91 4.05 7.73 -20.39
C SER A 91 2.89 8.41 -19.67
N ALA A 92 1.94 7.62 -19.14
CA ALA A 92 0.71 8.12 -18.54
C ALA A 92 0.94 8.98 -17.28
N GLY A 93 2.17 9.04 -16.76
CA GLY A 93 2.55 9.78 -15.55
C GLY A 93 1.99 9.18 -14.25
N VAL A 94 1.25 8.07 -14.34
CA VAL A 94 0.66 7.34 -13.22
C VAL A 94 0.94 5.86 -13.44
N ILE A 95 1.51 5.20 -12.44
CA ILE A 95 1.67 3.73 -12.42
C ILE A 95 0.65 3.19 -11.42
N PHE A 96 -0.24 2.33 -11.90
CA PHE A 96 -1.20 1.61 -11.07
C PHE A 96 -1.15 0.13 -11.41
N GLY A 97 -1.32 -0.70 -10.40
CA GLY A 97 -1.36 -2.16 -10.49
C GLY A 97 -1.92 -2.74 -9.20
N GLY A 98 -2.24 -4.03 -9.23
CA GLY A 98 -2.81 -4.71 -8.08
C GLY A 98 -2.40 -6.18 -8.05
N ALA A 99 -2.49 -6.77 -6.86
CA ALA A 99 -2.44 -8.22 -6.72
C ALA A 99 -3.79 -8.84 -7.10
N LYS A 100 -3.77 -10.15 -7.31
CA LYS A 100 -4.99 -10.96 -7.40
C LYS A 100 -5.67 -10.97 -6.03
N PRO A 101 -6.88 -10.39 -5.89
CA PRO A 101 -7.51 -10.30 -4.58
C PRO A 101 -7.78 -11.68 -3.99
N VAL A 102 -7.56 -11.82 -2.69
CA VAL A 102 -7.89 -13.06 -1.98
C VAL A 102 -9.42 -13.27 -1.94
N PRO A 103 -9.93 -14.47 -2.32
CA PRO A 103 -11.35 -14.75 -2.26
C PRO A 103 -11.80 -14.92 -0.81
N VAL A 104 -12.91 -14.25 -0.47
CA VAL A 104 -13.55 -14.33 0.85
C VAL A 104 -15.02 -14.70 0.66
N GLN A 105 -15.44 -15.81 1.28
CA GLN A 105 -16.81 -16.30 1.29
C GLN A 105 -17.53 -15.81 2.55
N LEU A 106 -18.38 -14.79 2.39
CA LEU A 106 -19.09 -14.12 3.48
C LEU A 106 -20.02 -15.05 4.27
N ASP A 107 -20.57 -16.06 3.60
CA ASP A 107 -21.46 -17.09 4.17
C ASP A 107 -20.74 -18.08 5.09
N LEU A 108 -19.41 -18.20 4.96
CA LEU A 108 -18.58 -19.05 5.83
C LEU A 108 -18.06 -18.32 7.07
N LEU A 109 -18.13 -16.98 7.10
CA LEU A 109 -17.71 -16.19 8.26
C LEU A 109 -18.67 -16.36 9.43
N ARG A 110 -18.14 -16.41 10.66
CA ARG A 110 -18.94 -16.58 11.89
C ARG A 110 -19.92 -15.43 12.11
N ASN A 111 -19.49 -14.19 11.85
CA ASN A 111 -20.29 -12.98 11.94
C ASN A 111 -20.12 -12.14 10.67
N PRO A 112 -20.86 -12.43 9.58
CA PRO A 112 -20.53 -11.95 8.23
C PRO A 112 -20.24 -10.46 8.10
N ARG A 113 -21.04 -9.58 8.74
CA ARG A 113 -20.84 -8.13 8.65
C ARG A 113 -19.60 -7.64 9.38
N ARG A 114 -19.43 -8.05 10.63
CA ARG A 114 -18.30 -7.66 11.48
C ARG A 114 -17.01 -8.22 10.90
N ASP A 115 -17.05 -9.50 10.57
CA ASP A 115 -15.87 -10.24 10.17
C ASP A 115 -15.39 -9.76 8.79
N TRP A 116 -16.29 -9.35 7.91
CA TRP A 116 -15.90 -8.74 6.64
C TRP A 116 -15.21 -7.39 6.81
N ALA A 117 -15.64 -6.55 7.77
CA ALA A 117 -14.94 -5.33 8.11
C ALA A 117 -13.56 -5.60 8.72
N LEU A 118 -13.43 -6.62 9.58
CA LEU A 118 -12.14 -7.04 10.13
C LEU A 118 -11.19 -7.55 9.04
N VAL A 119 -11.71 -8.36 8.10
CA VAL A 119 -10.94 -8.81 6.93
C VAL A 119 -10.49 -7.59 6.12
N GLY A 120 -11.38 -6.64 5.81
CA GLY A 120 -11.02 -5.40 5.11
C GLY A 120 -9.90 -4.62 5.82
N ALA A 121 -9.98 -4.46 7.14
CA ALA A 121 -8.94 -3.75 7.88
C ALA A 121 -7.58 -4.50 7.93
N ALA A 122 -7.56 -5.82 7.75
CA ALA A 122 -6.36 -6.66 7.91
C ALA A 122 -5.20 -6.25 6.99
N GLY A 123 -5.49 -6.02 5.70
CA GLY A 123 -4.51 -5.59 4.71
C GLY A 123 -3.83 -4.27 5.09
N PRO A 124 -4.57 -3.15 5.20
CA PRO A 124 -4.02 -1.85 5.60
C PRO A 124 -3.28 -1.87 6.94
N VAL A 125 -3.80 -2.60 7.94
CA VAL A 125 -3.11 -2.74 9.24
C VAL A 125 -1.78 -3.47 9.07
N SER A 126 -1.71 -4.52 8.25
CA SER A 126 -0.44 -5.23 7.99
C SER A 126 0.60 -4.33 7.31
N ASN A 127 0.17 -3.39 6.45
CA ASN A 127 1.09 -2.44 5.86
C ASN A 127 1.60 -1.43 6.90
N ILE A 128 0.74 -0.90 7.77
CA ILE A 128 1.19 -0.03 8.87
C ILE A 128 2.25 -0.74 9.72
N LEU A 129 2.02 -2.00 10.08
CA LEU A 129 2.98 -2.80 10.85
C LEU A 129 4.31 -2.97 10.10
N GLN A 130 4.28 -3.27 8.80
CA GLN A 130 5.50 -3.35 7.98
C GLN A 130 6.24 -2.01 7.88
N ALA A 131 5.51 -0.90 7.73
CA ALA A 131 6.12 0.43 7.71
C ALA A 131 6.85 0.74 9.03
N ILE A 132 6.27 0.36 10.18
CA ILE A 132 6.93 0.45 11.48
C ILE A 132 8.20 -0.42 11.52
N VAL A 133 8.14 -1.65 11.01
CA VAL A 133 9.31 -2.55 10.96
C VAL A 133 10.44 -1.96 10.11
N TRP A 134 10.13 -1.42 8.92
CA TRP A 134 11.14 -0.79 8.06
C TRP A 134 11.73 0.47 8.69
N GLY A 135 10.89 1.31 9.29
CA GLY A 135 11.34 2.51 10.01
C GLY A 135 12.21 2.17 11.21
N ALA A 136 11.85 1.13 11.98
CA ALA A 136 12.62 0.69 13.14
C ALA A 136 13.98 0.10 12.71
N LEU A 137 14.00 -0.68 11.63
CA LEU A 137 15.25 -1.20 11.07
C LEU A 137 16.17 -0.06 10.60
N LEU A 138 15.61 0.93 9.91
CA LEU A 138 16.35 2.13 9.50
C LEU A 138 16.93 2.87 10.72
N SER A 139 16.10 3.03 11.76
CA SER A 139 16.50 3.66 13.02
C SER A 139 17.66 2.97 13.70
N VAL A 140 17.60 1.65 13.83
CA VAL A 140 18.68 0.87 14.44
C VAL A 140 19.97 0.96 13.61
N LEU A 141 19.90 0.87 12.29
CA LEU A 141 21.08 0.86 11.42
C LEU A 141 21.82 2.20 11.41
N LEU A 142 21.09 3.33 11.41
CA LEU A 142 21.70 4.66 11.48
C LEU A 142 22.23 4.99 12.87
N HIS A 143 21.45 4.74 13.94
CA HIS A 143 21.90 5.04 15.30
C HIS A 143 23.03 4.15 15.80
N SER A 144 23.15 2.94 15.29
CA SER A 144 24.30 2.05 15.60
C SER A 144 25.58 2.43 14.85
N GLY A 145 25.50 3.35 13.88
CA GLY A 145 26.63 3.72 13.02
C GLY A 145 27.03 2.63 12.02
N VAL A 146 26.21 1.57 11.87
CA VAL A 146 26.41 0.53 10.85
C VAL A 146 26.22 1.13 9.45
N TRP A 147 25.20 1.98 9.31
CA TRP A 147 24.95 2.78 8.12
C TRP A 147 25.09 4.26 8.44
N ASP A 148 25.42 5.03 7.43
CA ASP A 148 25.35 6.49 7.42
C ASP A 148 24.21 6.96 6.52
N ASP A 149 23.97 8.28 6.51
CA ASP A 149 22.96 8.90 5.66
C ASP A 149 23.18 8.66 4.18
N GLY A 150 24.38 8.27 3.72
CA GLY A 150 24.74 8.03 2.33
C GLY A 150 24.46 6.59 1.85
N SER A 151 24.34 5.65 2.78
CA SER A 151 24.20 4.22 2.52
C SER A 151 22.99 3.91 1.61
N TRP A 152 23.20 3.14 0.55
CA TRP A 152 22.16 2.83 -0.46
C TRP A 152 20.90 2.20 0.16
N GLY A 153 21.07 1.41 1.22
CA GLY A 153 19.97 0.74 1.94
C GLY A 153 19.02 1.70 2.63
N VAL A 154 19.45 2.92 2.96
CA VAL A 154 18.59 3.96 3.55
C VAL A 154 17.41 4.27 2.63
N GLY A 155 17.69 4.51 1.34
CA GLY A 155 16.65 4.81 0.35
C GLY A 155 15.67 3.64 0.16
N VAL A 156 16.18 2.41 0.17
CA VAL A 156 15.34 1.20 0.09
C VAL A 156 14.39 1.09 1.28
N LEU A 157 14.89 1.29 2.50
CA LEU A 157 14.03 1.22 3.70
C LEU A 157 13.01 2.36 3.76
N GLN A 158 13.40 3.57 3.35
CA GLN A 158 12.47 4.69 3.21
C GLN A 158 11.37 4.40 2.19
N ILE A 159 11.69 3.75 1.07
CA ILE A 159 10.68 3.28 0.09
C ILE A 159 9.82 2.18 0.71
N GLY A 160 10.40 1.27 1.50
CA GLY A 160 9.66 0.27 2.25
C GLY A 160 8.59 0.89 3.18
N VAL A 161 8.96 1.94 3.92
CA VAL A 161 8.02 2.73 4.73
C VAL A 161 6.96 3.38 3.84
N PHE A 162 7.39 4.14 2.83
CA PHE A 162 6.51 4.92 1.96
C PHE A 162 5.50 4.03 1.22
N ALA A 163 5.94 2.93 0.61
CA ALA A 163 5.08 2.01 -0.13
C ALA A 163 4.00 1.40 0.76
N ASN A 164 4.36 1.01 1.98
CA ASN A 164 3.41 0.47 2.95
C ASN A 164 2.43 1.55 3.45
N VAL A 165 2.89 2.76 3.76
CA VAL A 165 2.02 3.88 4.14
C VAL A 165 1.05 4.21 3.01
N LEU A 166 1.55 4.31 1.77
CA LEU A 166 0.75 4.57 0.58
C LEU A 166 -0.34 3.51 0.41
N LEU A 167 0.02 2.23 0.47
CA LEU A 167 -0.95 1.11 0.37
C LEU A 167 -1.99 1.16 1.50
N ALA A 168 -1.59 1.47 2.73
CA ALA A 168 -2.51 1.57 3.86
C ALA A 168 -3.50 2.73 3.68
N VAL A 169 -3.00 3.95 3.44
CA VAL A 169 -3.85 5.15 3.31
C VAL A 169 -4.78 5.00 2.10
N PHE A 170 -4.28 4.52 0.97
CA PHE A 170 -5.10 4.31 -0.22
C PHE A 170 -6.18 3.27 0.02
N ASN A 171 -5.86 2.12 0.64
CA ASN A 171 -6.87 1.10 0.92
C ASN A 171 -7.82 1.48 2.06
N PHE A 172 -7.55 2.52 2.86
CA PHE A 172 -8.54 3.06 3.80
C PHE A 172 -9.60 3.97 3.16
N ILE A 173 -9.43 4.36 1.89
CA ILE A 173 -10.44 5.16 1.18
C ILE A 173 -11.75 4.36 1.11
N PRO A 174 -12.88 4.90 1.59
CA PRO A 174 -14.15 4.20 1.66
C PRO A 174 -14.88 4.20 0.31
N ILE A 175 -14.23 3.68 -0.73
CA ILE A 175 -14.80 3.55 -2.08
C ILE A 175 -14.49 2.13 -2.57
N PRO A 176 -15.51 1.28 -2.85
CA PRO A 176 -15.28 -0.03 -3.45
C PRO A 176 -14.43 0.12 -4.74
N PRO A 177 -13.53 -0.82 -5.06
CA PRO A 177 -13.28 -2.09 -4.40
C PRO A 177 -12.28 -2.02 -3.22
N LEU A 178 -11.86 -0.83 -2.78
CA LEU A 178 -10.84 -0.65 -1.74
C LEU A 178 -11.32 -1.17 -0.39
N ASP A 179 -10.39 -1.61 0.46
CA ASP A 179 -10.75 -2.31 1.70
C ASP A 179 -11.52 -1.49 2.72
N GLY A 180 -11.27 -0.18 2.79
CA GLY A 180 -11.97 0.76 3.65
C GLY A 180 -13.46 0.76 3.38
N SER A 181 -13.88 0.43 2.15
CA SER A 181 -15.28 0.27 1.81
C SER A 181 -15.95 -0.88 2.60
N ARG A 182 -15.25 -2.00 2.81
CA ARG A 182 -15.72 -3.15 3.59
C ARG A 182 -15.92 -2.79 5.07
N VAL A 183 -15.04 -1.93 5.60
CA VAL A 183 -15.16 -1.40 6.96
C VAL A 183 -16.40 -0.53 7.11
N VAL A 184 -16.64 0.39 6.16
CA VAL A 184 -17.82 1.26 6.18
C VAL A 184 -19.12 0.47 6.06
N MET A 185 -19.13 -0.59 5.26
CA MET A 185 -20.30 -1.45 5.05
C MET A 185 -20.86 -2.06 6.34
N TYR A 186 -20.04 -2.23 7.39
CA TYR A 186 -20.50 -2.66 8.71
C TYR A 186 -21.54 -1.72 9.33
N PHE A 187 -21.39 -0.40 9.10
CA PHE A 187 -22.24 0.65 9.69
C PHE A 187 -23.47 0.98 8.83
N LEU A 188 -23.59 0.42 7.64
CA LEU A 188 -24.66 0.74 6.70
C LEU A 188 -25.95 -0.05 6.99
N SER A 189 -27.10 0.61 6.77
CA SER A 189 -28.40 -0.07 6.73
C SER A 189 -28.48 -1.04 5.53
N PRO A 190 -29.34 -2.07 5.54
CA PRO A 190 -29.47 -3.01 4.43
C PRO A 190 -29.77 -2.33 3.08
N GLN A 191 -30.52 -1.22 3.09
CA GLN A 191 -30.82 -0.43 1.90
C GLN A 191 -29.57 0.29 1.40
N ALA A 192 -28.86 0.99 2.28
CA ALA A 192 -27.64 1.72 1.94
C ALA A 192 -26.54 0.76 1.45
N LEU A 193 -26.40 -0.41 2.07
CA LEU A 193 -25.44 -1.44 1.68
C LEU A 193 -25.62 -1.88 0.22
N ARG A 194 -26.86 -2.12 -0.23
CA ARG A 194 -27.13 -2.50 -1.62
C ARG A 194 -26.73 -1.41 -2.62
N THR A 195 -27.04 -0.16 -2.32
CA THR A 195 -26.65 0.98 -3.15
C THR A 195 -25.12 1.12 -3.18
N TYR A 196 -24.49 0.99 -2.02
CA TYR A 196 -23.04 1.14 -1.87
C TYR A 196 -22.25 0.03 -2.58
N MET A 197 -22.69 -1.23 -2.49
CA MET A 197 -22.14 -2.35 -3.27
C MET A 197 -22.32 -2.13 -4.78
N GLY A 198 -23.39 -1.46 -5.20
CA GLY A 198 -23.61 -1.09 -6.60
C GLY A 198 -22.51 -0.18 -7.18
N LEU A 199 -21.75 0.53 -6.33
CA LEU A 199 -20.63 1.37 -6.76
C LEU A 199 -19.39 0.56 -7.18
N GLU A 200 -19.27 -0.70 -6.77
CA GLU A 200 -18.07 -1.53 -7.03
C GLU A 200 -17.71 -1.61 -8.51
N ARG A 201 -18.70 -1.74 -9.40
CA ARG A 201 -18.50 -1.74 -10.86
C ARG A 201 -17.88 -0.45 -11.41
N TRP A 202 -18.13 0.67 -10.74
CA TRP A 202 -17.64 2.00 -11.12
C TRP A 202 -16.46 2.44 -10.27
N GLY A 203 -16.12 1.67 -9.24
CA GLY A 203 -15.20 2.03 -8.18
C GLY A 203 -13.87 2.56 -8.67
N ILE A 204 -13.22 1.81 -9.55
CA ILE A 204 -11.93 2.19 -10.14
C ILE A 204 -12.03 3.49 -10.95
N PHE A 205 -13.13 3.70 -11.68
CA PHE A 205 -13.36 4.93 -12.45
C PHE A 205 -13.65 6.12 -11.54
N ILE A 206 -14.36 5.92 -10.43
CA ILE A 206 -14.60 6.94 -9.41
C ILE A 206 -13.26 7.35 -8.79
N ILE A 207 -12.44 6.40 -8.36
CA ILE A 207 -11.12 6.68 -7.76
C ILE A 207 -10.21 7.40 -8.76
N LEU A 208 -10.12 6.91 -9.99
CA LEU A 208 -9.34 7.54 -11.05
C LEU A 208 -9.86 8.96 -11.31
N GLY A 209 -11.17 9.15 -11.37
CA GLY A 209 -11.74 10.45 -11.64
C GLY A 209 -11.55 11.46 -10.52
N LEU A 210 -11.67 11.02 -9.27
CA LEU A 210 -11.30 11.82 -8.10
C LEU A 210 -9.81 12.20 -8.17
N PHE A 211 -8.93 11.24 -8.49
CA PHE A 211 -7.50 11.49 -8.55
C PHE A 211 -7.13 12.47 -9.67
N LEU A 212 -7.69 12.35 -10.87
CA LEU A 212 -7.35 13.19 -12.02
C LEU A 212 -7.98 14.57 -11.94
N TRP A 213 -9.27 14.66 -11.59
CA TRP A 213 -10.06 15.89 -11.73
C TRP A 213 -10.38 16.62 -10.43
N VAL A 214 -10.08 16.03 -9.25
CA VAL A 214 -10.38 16.64 -7.96
C VAL A 214 -9.09 16.92 -7.18
N PRO A 215 -8.48 18.13 -7.32
CA PRO A 215 -7.27 18.48 -6.58
C PRO A 215 -7.37 18.32 -5.06
N PRO A 216 -8.48 18.72 -4.38
CA PRO A 216 -8.61 18.53 -2.94
C PRO A 216 -8.53 17.06 -2.50
N PHE A 217 -8.98 16.12 -3.34
CA PHE A 217 -8.86 14.68 -3.04
C PHE A 217 -7.40 14.24 -3.00
N ARG A 218 -6.59 14.69 -3.95
CA ARG A 218 -5.13 14.44 -3.94
C ARG A 218 -4.47 15.06 -2.71
N GLU A 219 -4.84 16.29 -2.36
CA GLU A 219 -4.27 17.00 -1.20
C GLU A 219 -4.57 16.27 0.12
N ILE A 220 -5.80 15.79 0.30
CA ILE A 220 -6.20 14.99 1.46
C ILE A 220 -5.43 13.66 1.51
N LEU A 221 -5.31 12.98 0.36
CA LEU A 221 -4.57 11.72 0.26
C LEU A 221 -3.10 11.91 0.67
N TRP A 222 -2.44 12.93 0.11
CA TRP A 222 -1.05 13.27 0.44
C TRP A 222 -0.91 13.74 1.89
N ALA A 223 -1.86 14.50 2.43
CA ALA A 223 -1.86 14.87 3.84
C ALA A 223 -1.92 13.64 4.75
N GLY A 224 -2.75 12.64 4.40
CA GLY A 224 -2.83 11.37 5.13
C GLY A 224 -1.54 10.56 5.07
N ILE A 225 -0.91 10.47 3.89
CA ILE A 225 0.39 9.80 3.71
C ILE A 225 1.47 10.48 4.55
N ARG A 226 1.59 11.81 4.46
CA ARG A 226 2.57 12.59 5.24
C ARG A 226 2.37 12.41 6.73
N TRP A 227 1.14 12.62 7.21
CA TRP A 227 0.81 12.49 8.62
C TRP A 227 1.16 11.10 9.17
N LEU A 228 0.83 10.03 8.43
CA LEU A 228 1.12 8.67 8.87
C LEU A 228 2.62 8.35 8.80
N SER A 229 3.33 8.82 7.77
CA SER A 229 4.79 8.72 7.69
C SER A 229 5.46 9.44 8.86
N ASP A 230 5.08 10.69 9.13
CA ASP A 230 5.57 11.50 10.26
C ASP A 230 5.37 10.76 11.59
N LEU A 231 4.17 10.21 11.80
CA LEU A 231 3.85 9.43 12.99
C LEU A 231 4.76 8.22 13.12
N ILE A 232 4.96 7.45 12.04
CA ILE A 232 5.82 6.25 12.05
C ILE A 232 7.26 6.63 12.34
N TYR A 233 7.80 7.65 11.66
CA TYR A 233 9.16 8.12 11.89
C TYR A 233 9.36 8.66 13.31
N ALA A 234 8.38 9.38 13.87
CA ALA A 234 8.42 9.80 15.26
C ALA A 234 8.41 8.60 16.23
N LEU A 235 7.60 7.58 15.97
CA LEU A 235 7.53 6.36 16.80
C LEU A 235 8.85 5.59 16.84
N VAL A 236 9.65 5.65 15.77
CA VAL A 236 10.96 4.99 15.67
C VAL A 236 12.13 5.93 15.98
N ALA A 237 11.85 7.07 16.62
CA ALA A 237 12.83 8.07 17.04
C ALA A 237 13.64 8.69 15.89
N MET A 238 13.01 8.90 14.73
CA MET A 238 13.59 9.58 13.55
C MET A 238 12.70 10.73 13.03
N PRO A 239 12.23 11.66 13.88
CA PRO A 239 11.25 12.68 13.49
C PRO A 239 11.73 13.62 12.35
N GLU A 240 13.04 13.75 12.16
CA GLU A 240 13.65 14.49 11.05
C GLU A 240 13.34 13.87 9.69
N LEU A 241 13.21 12.54 9.61
CA LEU A 241 12.90 11.84 8.35
C LEU A 241 11.44 11.99 7.91
N GLY A 242 10.53 12.31 8.84
CA GLY A 242 9.13 12.58 8.51
C GLY A 242 8.96 13.81 7.61
N ARG A 243 9.79 14.84 7.81
CA ARG A 243 9.70 16.14 7.13
C ARG A 243 10.04 16.11 5.63
N PHE A 244 10.51 14.97 5.12
CA PHE A 244 10.86 14.81 3.70
C PHE A 244 9.68 14.35 2.84
N PHE A 245 8.52 14.07 3.45
CA PHE A 245 7.30 13.71 2.76
C PHE A 245 6.30 14.86 2.69
#